data_AF-A0A852H409-F1
#
_entry.id   AF-A0A852H409-F1
#
_cell.length_a   1.000
_cell.length_b   1.000
_cell.length_c   1.000
_cell.angle_alpha   90.00
_cell.angle_beta   90.00
_cell.angle_gamma   90.00
#
_symmetry.space_group_name_H-M   'P 1'
#
loop_
_entity.id
_entity.type
_entity.pdbx_description
1 polymer ?
#
loop_
_entity_poly.entity_id
_entity_poly.type
_entity_poly.pdbx_seq_one_letter_code
_entity_poly.pdbx_strand_id
1 'polypeptide(L)'
;IKDLFINDYKEVFKVQLPTKEERRAFFEDLVVNQAAKPPASKNNAAWRPLEVLPVAPPPKPRELTEEEIRQLEEQEEDTLRELRIFLRDVTHRLAVDRRFRAFTKPVDPEEVPDYDAVIKQPMDLSAVLSKIDLHQYLTAGDFLKDIDLICSNALEYNPDKDPGDRLIRHRACTLRDTAYAIVREEMDEDFEQSCEEIKESRKKRGISSKYAPSYYHVMPKENSVPGCKKTDSKCNEKMKMPTVPVDSSTPRCNGKLHFIQSFLEKVLRLLIT
;
A
#
# COMPACT_ATOMS: atom_id res chain seq x y z
N ILE A 1 -28.75 57.24 -9.05
CA ILE A 1 -29.64 57.31 -7.85
C ILE A 1 -29.80 58.74 -7.33
N LYS A 2 -28.83 59.66 -7.49
CA LYS A 2 -28.97 61.05 -7.02
C LYS A 2 -29.97 61.92 -7.81
N ASP A 3 -30.42 61.48 -8.98
CA ASP A 3 -31.40 62.22 -9.81
C ASP A 3 -32.85 61.73 -9.63
N LEU A 4 -33.11 60.80 -8.69
CA LEU A 4 -34.45 60.25 -8.47
C LEU A 4 -35.32 61.08 -7.51
N PHE A 5 -34.74 62.07 -6.81
CA PHE A 5 -35.40 62.81 -5.75
C PHE A 5 -35.41 64.30 -6.08
N ILE A 6 -36.53 64.77 -6.63
CA ILE A 6 -36.77 66.17 -6.99
C ILE A 6 -37.17 66.94 -5.72
N ASN A 7 -36.38 67.94 -5.32
CA ASN A 7 -36.58 68.70 -4.06
C ASN A 7 -37.89 69.52 -3.99
N ASP A 8 -38.59 69.68 -5.11
CA ASP A 8 -39.77 70.56 -5.20
C ASP A 8 -41.07 69.85 -4.76
N TYR A 9 -41.07 68.51 -4.76
CA TYR A 9 -42.07 67.73 -4.04
C TYR A 9 -41.50 67.47 -2.65
N LYS A 10 -42.28 67.66 -1.58
CA LYS A 10 -41.87 67.50 -0.16
C LYS A 10 -41.49 66.06 0.24
N GLU A 11 -40.99 65.26 -0.69
CA GLU A 11 -40.67 63.84 -0.58
C GLU A 11 -39.23 63.59 -0.08
N VAL A 12 -38.40 64.64 0.02
CA VAL A 12 -37.03 64.54 0.55
C VAL A 12 -36.99 65.07 1.99
N PHE A 13 -37.18 64.18 2.96
CA PHE A 13 -36.99 64.51 4.37
C PHE A 13 -35.51 64.38 4.74
N LYS A 14 -34.80 65.52 4.89
CA LYS A 14 -33.41 65.53 5.36
C LYS A 14 -33.38 65.28 6.86
N VAL A 15 -33.13 64.03 7.25
CA VAL A 15 -32.91 63.66 8.65
C VAL A 15 -31.63 64.35 9.13
N GLN A 16 -31.77 65.27 10.08
CA GLN A 16 -30.63 65.92 10.74
C GLN A 16 -29.96 64.90 11.67
N LEU A 17 -28.62 64.88 11.68
CA LEU A 17 -27.88 64.02 12.60
C LEU A 17 -28.14 64.46 14.04
N PRO A 18 -28.61 63.57 14.93
CA PRO A 18 -28.92 63.94 16.30
C PRO A 18 -27.70 64.54 16.99
N THR A 19 -27.91 65.63 17.72
CA THR A 19 -26.89 66.31 18.52
C THR A 19 -26.42 65.42 19.68
N LYS A 20 -25.27 65.75 20.28
CA LYS A 20 -24.73 64.99 21.43
C LYS A 20 -25.72 64.95 22.60
N GLU A 21 -26.46 66.02 22.80
CA GLU A 21 -27.48 66.14 23.86
C GLU A 21 -28.68 65.25 23.59
N GLU A 22 -29.20 65.23 22.35
CA GLU A 22 -30.31 64.35 21.95
C GLU A 22 -29.93 62.88 22.05
N ARG A 23 -28.72 62.51 21.64
CA ARG A 23 -28.22 61.12 21.82
C ARG A 23 -28.11 60.76 23.29
N ARG A 24 -27.59 61.67 24.12
CA ARG A 24 -27.48 61.42 25.56
C ARG A 24 -28.87 61.24 26.17
N ALA A 25 -29.82 62.14 25.92
CA ALA A 25 -31.17 62.02 26.44
C ALA A 25 -31.88 60.74 25.98
N PHE A 26 -31.70 60.34 24.72
CA PHE A 26 -32.30 59.12 24.18
C PHE A 26 -31.71 57.85 24.82
N PHE A 27 -30.40 57.79 25.02
CA PHE A 27 -29.71 56.60 25.54
C PHE A 27 -29.49 56.60 27.06
N GLU A 28 -29.80 57.70 27.76
CA GLU A 28 -29.62 57.83 29.21
C GLU A 28 -30.36 56.73 29.95
N ASP A 29 -31.62 56.47 29.61
CA ASP A 29 -32.39 55.42 30.28
C ASP A 29 -31.82 54.02 30.00
N LEU A 30 -31.47 53.72 28.74
CA LEU A 30 -30.94 52.40 28.38
C LEU A 30 -29.59 52.13 29.06
N VAL A 31 -28.69 53.12 29.07
CA VAL A 31 -27.32 52.93 29.55
C VAL A 31 -27.22 53.12 31.06
N VAL A 32 -27.86 54.16 31.61
CA VAL A 32 -27.73 54.51 33.04
C VAL A 32 -28.74 53.77 33.90
N ASN A 33 -29.96 53.52 33.39
CA ASN A 33 -31.03 52.92 34.21
C ASN A 33 -31.28 51.44 33.91
N GLN A 34 -31.09 50.98 32.67
CA GLN A 34 -31.35 49.58 32.31
C GLN A 34 -30.08 48.72 32.34
N ALA A 35 -28.99 49.18 31.71
CA ALA A 35 -27.74 48.44 31.65
C ALA A 35 -26.93 48.46 32.96
N ALA A 36 -27.13 49.48 33.81
CA ALA A 36 -26.50 49.55 35.13
C ALA A 36 -27.20 48.70 36.20
N LYS A 37 -28.41 48.20 35.94
CA LYS A 37 -29.07 47.26 36.84
C LYS A 37 -28.37 45.91 36.72
N PRO A 38 -27.85 45.34 37.83
CA PRO A 38 -27.34 43.98 37.78
C PRO A 38 -28.47 43.05 37.32
N PRO A 39 -28.16 42.03 36.50
CA PRO A 39 -29.17 41.05 36.12
C PRO A 39 -29.81 40.49 37.38
N ALA A 40 -31.14 40.34 37.37
CA ALA A 40 -31.88 39.86 38.52
C ALA A 40 -31.20 38.60 39.07
N SER A 41 -30.67 38.68 40.29
CA SER A 41 -29.94 37.57 40.88
C SER A 41 -30.87 36.38 41.03
N LYS A 42 -30.69 35.37 40.16
CA LYS A 42 -31.34 34.07 40.32
C LYS A 42 -30.58 33.28 41.39
N ASN A 43 -30.56 33.77 42.63
CA ASN A 43 -30.05 33.00 43.77
C ASN A 43 -30.79 31.65 43.91
N ASN A 44 -31.99 31.51 43.34
CA ASN A 44 -32.74 30.25 43.28
C ASN A 44 -32.47 29.37 42.04
N ALA A 45 -31.62 29.79 41.09
CA ALA A 45 -31.18 28.95 39.97
C ALA A 45 -29.87 28.21 40.30
N ALA A 46 -29.03 28.76 41.17
CA ALA A 46 -27.79 28.12 41.61
C ALA A 46 -28.01 26.86 42.47
N TRP A 47 -29.20 26.69 43.06
CA TRP A 47 -29.57 25.56 43.91
C TRP A 47 -30.57 24.59 43.27
N ARG A 48 -30.95 24.81 42.01
CA ARG A 48 -31.60 23.74 41.24
C ARG A 48 -30.48 22.86 40.72
N PRO A 49 -30.40 21.57 41.08
CA PRO A 49 -29.52 20.66 40.39
C PRO A 49 -29.93 20.72 38.91
N LEU A 50 -29.09 21.30 38.07
CA LEU A 50 -29.27 21.18 36.63
C LEU A 50 -29.20 19.69 36.36
N GLU A 51 -30.25 19.13 35.77
CA GLU A 51 -30.31 17.72 35.41
C GLU A 51 -29.10 17.43 34.53
N VAL A 52 -28.12 16.70 35.09
CA VAL A 52 -26.88 16.39 34.38
C VAL A 52 -27.26 15.46 33.26
N LEU A 53 -27.38 16.02 32.05
CA LEU A 53 -27.63 15.21 30.87
C LEU A 53 -26.50 14.18 30.76
N PRO A 54 -26.83 12.90 30.46
CA PRO A 54 -25.81 11.89 30.28
C PRO A 54 -24.83 12.36 29.19
N VAL A 55 -23.54 12.30 29.51
CA VAL A 55 -22.47 12.63 28.55
C VAL A 55 -22.72 11.82 27.29
N ALA A 56 -22.87 12.51 26.16
CA ALA A 56 -23.11 11.85 24.89
C ALA A 56 -22.02 10.78 24.68
N PRO A 57 -22.37 9.54 24.32
CA PRO A 57 -21.37 8.53 24.00
C PRO A 57 -20.46 9.12 22.92
N PRO A 58 -19.12 8.95 23.05
CA PRO A 58 -18.18 9.51 22.10
C PRO A 58 -18.61 9.13 20.68
N PRO A 59 -18.55 10.08 19.72
CA PRO A 59 -18.89 9.77 18.34
C PRO A 59 -18.13 8.51 17.92
N LYS A 60 -18.81 7.59 17.24
CA LYS A 60 -18.17 6.37 16.73
C LYS A 60 -16.90 6.78 15.99
N PRO A 61 -15.77 6.07 16.18
CA PRO A 61 -14.55 6.34 15.44
C PRO A 61 -14.88 6.52 13.97
N ARG A 62 -14.35 7.58 13.34
CA ARG A 62 -14.61 7.85 11.93
C ARG A 62 -14.16 6.63 11.12
N GLU A 63 -15.11 5.92 10.54
CA GLU A 63 -14.83 4.89 9.55
C GLU A 63 -14.43 5.61 8.25
N LEU A 64 -13.33 5.17 7.64
CA LEU A 64 -12.88 5.72 6.36
C LEU A 64 -13.96 5.50 5.31
N THR A 65 -14.18 6.51 4.47
CA THR A 65 -15.08 6.38 3.33
C THR A 65 -14.57 5.33 2.36
N GLU A 66 -15.47 4.75 1.57
CA GLU A 66 -15.12 3.70 0.59
C GLU A 66 -14.05 4.17 -0.42
N GLU A 67 -14.07 5.47 -0.75
CA GLU A 67 -13.06 6.11 -1.60
C GLU A 67 -11.70 6.27 -0.91
N GLU A 68 -11.67 6.64 0.38
CA GLU A 68 -10.44 6.69 1.18
C GLU A 68 -9.82 5.29 1.33
N ILE A 69 -10.65 4.25 1.49
CA ILE A 69 -10.18 2.85 1.53
C ILE A 69 -9.54 2.46 0.20
N ARG A 70 -10.19 2.79 -0.93
CA ARG A 70 -9.68 2.45 -2.26
C ARG A 70 -8.34 3.14 -2.56
N GLN A 71 -8.19 4.40 -2.17
CA GLN A 71 -6.93 5.14 -2.32
C GLN A 71 -5.82 4.54 -1.47
N LEU A 72 -6.13 4.13 -0.23
CA LEU A 72 -5.17 3.43 0.62
C LEU A 72 -4.73 2.11 -0.02
N GLU A 73 -5.66 1.29 -0.51
CA GLU A 73 -5.32 0.03 -1.18
C GLU A 73 -4.43 0.23 -2.42
N GLU A 74 -4.68 1.28 -3.20
CA GLU A 74 -3.85 1.64 -4.36
C GLU A 74 -2.43 2.03 -3.94
N GLN A 75 -2.31 2.84 -2.89
CA GLN A 75 -1.00 3.20 -2.33
C GLN A 75 -0.25 1.99 -1.77
N GLU A 76 -0.95 1.09 -1.05
CA GLU A 76 -0.37 -0.16 -0.55
C GLU A 76 0.13 -1.03 -1.72
N GLU A 77 -0.63 -1.14 -2.81
CA GLU A 77 -0.23 -1.90 -4.00
C GLU A 77 0.94 -1.27 -4.76
N ASP A 78 1.04 0.05 -4.79
CA ASP A 78 2.19 0.76 -5.35
C ASP A 78 3.47 0.40 -4.57
N THR A 79 3.45 0.48 -3.24
CA THR A 79 4.57 0.08 -2.38
C THR A 79 4.93 -1.40 -2.59
N LEU A 80 3.95 -2.30 -2.58
CA LEU A 80 4.20 -3.72 -2.81
C LEU A 80 4.71 -4.03 -4.22
N ARG A 81 4.35 -3.20 -5.23
CA ARG A 81 4.89 -3.34 -6.59
C ARG A 81 6.37 -2.99 -6.62
N GLU A 82 6.78 -1.93 -5.94
CA GLU A 82 8.19 -1.57 -5.78
C GLU A 82 8.97 -2.69 -5.10
N LEU A 83 8.41 -3.28 -4.03
CA LEU A 83 9.00 -4.44 -3.36
C LEU A 83 9.20 -5.60 -4.33
N ARG A 84 8.18 -5.96 -5.12
CA ARG A 84 8.28 -7.07 -6.09
C ARG A 84 9.35 -6.83 -7.16
N ILE A 85 9.52 -5.59 -7.62
CA ILE A 85 10.57 -5.23 -8.58
C ILE A 85 11.94 -5.44 -7.95
N PHE A 86 12.12 -4.95 -6.73
CA PHE A 86 13.36 -5.13 -5.97
C PHE A 86 13.69 -6.61 -5.75
N LEU A 87 12.76 -7.39 -5.21
CA LEU A 87 12.98 -8.82 -4.95
C LEU A 87 13.31 -9.60 -6.22
N ARG A 88 12.70 -9.25 -7.37
CA ARG A 88 13.00 -9.88 -8.66
C ARG A 88 14.43 -9.57 -9.10
N ASP A 89 14.90 -8.34 -8.94
CA ASP A 89 16.29 -7.96 -9.29
C ASP A 89 17.30 -8.72 -8.43
N VAL A 90 17.10 -8.75 -7.11
CA VAL A 90 17.95 -9.52 -6.19
C VAL A 90 17.99 -10.98 -6.59
N THR A 91 16.82 -11.59 -6.81
CA THR A 91 16.74 -13.02 -7.19
C THR A 91 17.43 -13.29 -8.52
N HIS A 92 17.28 -12.41 -9.50
CA HIS A 92 17.95 -12.53 -10.80
C HIS A 92 19.48 -12.44 -10.67
N ARG A 93 20.00 -11.51 -9.86
CA ARG A 93 21.45 -11.39 -9.58
C ARG A 93 22.01 -12.65 -8.94
N LEU A 94 21.27 -13.26 -8.00
CA LEU A 94 21.63 -14.53 -7.39
C LEU A 94 21.60 -15.68 -8.42
N ALA A 95 20.57 -15.73 -9.29
CA ALA A 95 20.42 -16.80 -10.25
C ALA A 95 21.48 -16.80 -11.38
N VAL A 96 21.98 -15.61 -11.76
CA VAL A 96 23.04 -15.46 -12.78
C VAL A 96 24.42 -15.88 -12.25
N ASP A 97 24.65 -15.80 -10.93
CA ASP A 97 25.92 -16.21 -10.34
C ASP A 97 26.16 -17.72 -10.48
N ARG A 98 27.27 -18.09 -11.14
CA ARG A 98 27.63 -19.48 -11.40
C ARG A 98 27.81 -20.29 -10.12
N ARG A 99 28.14 -19.65 -8.99
CA ARG A 99 28.28 -20.30 -7.68
C ARG A 99 26.95 -20.87 -7.18
N PHE A 100 25.83 -20.27 -7.59
CA PHE A 100 24.50 -20.59 -7.08
C PHE A 100 23.66 -21.41 -8.07
N ARG A 101 24.24 -21.85 -9.19
CA ARG A 101 23.56 -22.62 -10.23
C ARG A 101 22.78 -23.84 -9.69
N ALA A 102 23.31 -24.51 -8.66
CA ALA A 102 22.67 -25.65 -8.02
C ALA A 102 21.33 -25.32 -7.31
N PHE A 103 21.08 -24.06 -6.99
CA PHE A 103 19.87 -23.59 -6.31
C PHE A 103 18.88 -22.88 -7.25
N THR A 104 19.18 -22.83 -8.56
CA THR A 104 18.37 -22.10 -9.54
C THR A 104 17.11 -22.83 -9.96
N LYS A 105 17.08 -24.15 -9.80
CA LYS A 105 15.97 -25.03 -10.15
C LYS A 105 15.70 -25.99 -9.01
N PRO A 106 14.50 -26.58 -8.93
CA PRO A 106 14.21 -27.67 -8.01
C PRO A 106 15.21 -28.83 -8.19
N VAL A 107 15.47 -29.55 -7.11
CA VAL A 107 16.24 -30.80 -7.16
C VAL A 107 15.44 -31.83 -7.93
N ASP A 108 16.07 -32.50 -8.89
CA ASP A 108 15.41 -33.50 -9.73
C ASP A 108 15.26 -34.82 -8.95
N PRO A 109 14.03 -35.33 -8.73
CA PRO A 109 13.81 -36.61 -8.05
C PRO A 109 14.35 -37.81 -8.82
N GLU A 110 14.62 -37.70 -10.13
CA GLU A 110 15.28 -38.76 -10.88
C GLU A 110 16.79 -38.84 -10.55
N GLU A 111 17.43 -37.68 -10.32
CA GLU A 111 18.84 -37.61 -9.92
C GLU A 111 19.01 -37.93 -8.43
N VAL A 112 18.05 -37.50 -7.59
CA VAL A 112 18.11 -37.62 -6.13
C VAL A 112 16.77 -38.16 -5.56
N PRO A 113 16.52 -39.47 -5.64
CA PRO A 113 15.21 -40.07 -5.34
C PRO A 113 14.79 -39.99 -3.87
N ASP A 114 15.75 -39.84 -2.95
CA ASP A 114 15.53 -39.76 -1.52
C ASP A 114 15.38 -38.32 -1.00
N TYR A 115 15.52 -37.31 -1.87
CA TYR A 115 15.46 -35.89 -1.49
C TYR A 115 14.12 -35.53 -0.84
N ASP A 116 12.99 -35.88 -1.46
CA ASP A 116 11.64 -35.58 -0.97
C ASP A 116 11.29 -36.35 0.33
N ALA A 117 11.99 -37.46 0.60
CA ALA A 117 11.82 -38.19 1.85
C ALA A 117 12.49 -37.46 3.02
N VAL A 118 13.64 -36.82 2.79
CA VAL A 118 14.41 -36.08 3.78
C VAL A 118 13.86 -34.67 3.94
N ILE A 119 13.81 -33.90 2.86
CA ILE A 119 13.43 -32.48 2.86
C ILE A 119 11.91 -32.33 2.72
N LYS A 120 11.27 -31.77 3.75
CA LYS A 120 9.79 -31.62 3.79
C LYS A 120 9.27 -30.44 2.99
N GLN A 121 10.07 -29.40 2.84
CA GLN A 121 9.67 -28.16 2.17
C GLN A 121 10.78 -27.76 1.20
N PRO A 122 10.81 -28.33 -0.02
CA PRO A 122 11.78 -27.93 -1.03
C PRO A 122 11.59 -26.46 -1.42
N MET A 123 12.69 -25.78 -1.73
CA MET A 123 12.70 -24.40 -2.17
C MET A 123 13.90 -24.17 -3.09
N ASP A 124 13.73 -23.28 -4.07
CA ASP A 124 14.74 -22.91 -5.06
C ASP A 124 14.46 -21.51 -5.62
N LEU A 125 15.42 -20.90 -6.32
CA LEU A 125 15.28 -19.53 -6.81
C LEU A 125 14.18 -19.38 -7.88
N SER A 126 13.84 -20.42 -8.65
CA SER A 126 12.73 -20.35 -9.61
C SER A 126 11.37 -20.39 -8.91
N ALA A 127 11.25 -21.17 -7.83
CA ALA A 127 10.08 -21.13 -6.95
C ALA A 127 9.94 -19.77 -6.26
N VAL A 128 11.04 -19.18 -5.78
CA VAL A 128 11.05 -17.81 -5.22
C VAL A 128 10.57 -16.78 -6.24
N LEU A 129 11.06 -16.82 -7.49
CA LEU A 129 10.55 -15.96 -8.57
C LEU A 129 9.04 -16.14 -8.78
N SER A 130 8.57 -17.38 -8.78
CA SER A 130 7.15 -17.70 -8.93
C SER A 130 6.32 -17.15 -7.76
N LYS A 131 6.82 -17.21 -6.53
CA LYS A 131 6.17 -16.64 -5.34
C LYS A 131 6.14 -15.11 -5.38
N ILE A 132 7.16 -14.44 -5.94
CA ILE A 132 7.15 -13.00 -6.20
C ILE A 132 6.02 -12.64 -7.18
N ASP A 133 5.90 -13.38 -8.29
CA ASP A 133 4.88 -13.15 -9.30
C ASP A 133 3.45 -13.44 -8.79
N LEU A 134 3.32 -14.38 -7.85
CA LEU A 134 2.07 -14.70 -7.16
C LEU A 134 1.75 -13.75 -6.00
N HIS A 135 2.55 -12.71 -5.78
CA HIS A 135 2.37 -11.72 -4.71
C HIS A 135 2.35 -12.33 -3.31
N GLN A 136 3.11 -13.41 -3.08
CA GLN A 136 3.15 -14.12 -1.80
C GLN A 136 4.09 -13.47 -0.78
N TYR A 137 4.99 -12.58 -1.23
CA TYR A 137 5.85 -11.81 -0.35
C TYR A 137 5.27 -10.41 -0.15
N LEU A 138 4.99 -10.09 1.10
CA LEU A 138 4.57 -8.75 1.51
C LEU A 138 5.72 -7.94 2.11
N THR A 139 6.79 -8.59 2.55
CA THR A 139 7.97 -7.95 3.17
C THR A 139 9.25 -8.65 2.72
N ALA A 140 10.39 -7.97 2.77
CA ALA A 140 11.67 -8.58 2.43
C ALA A 140 12.05 -9.68 3.42
N GLY A 141 11.59 -9.56 4.67
CA GLY A 141 11.69 -10.64 5.66
C GLY A 141 11.04 -11.96 5.22
N ASP A 142 9.92 -11.93 4.50
CA ASP A 142 9.30 -13.18 3.99
C ASP A 142 10.08 -13.78 2.83
N PHE A 143 10.70 -12.95 2.00
CA PHE A 143 11.62 -13.39 0.96
C PHE A 143 12.87 -14.04 1.55
N LEU A 144 13.51 -13.40 2.53
CA LEU A 144 14.71 -13.90 3.19
C LEU A 144 14.48 -15.24 3.89
N LYS A 145 13.28 -15.49 4.43
CA LYS A 145 12.92 -16.81 5.00
C LYS A 145 13.00 -17.94 3.98
N ASP A 146 12.62 -17.72 2.73
CA ASP A 146 12.74 -18.74 1.70
C ASP A 146 14.20 -18.91 1.24
N ILE A 147 15.00 -17.85 1.24
CA ILE A 147 16.45 -17.96 1.02
C ILE A 147 17.12 -18.75 2.15
N ASP A 148 16.72 -18.51 3.40
CA ASP A 148 17.15 -19.29 4.57
C ASP A 148 16.71 -20.75 4.46
N LEU A 149 15.51 -21.01 3.92
CA LEU A 149 15.02 -22.36 3.68
C LEU A 149 15.88 -23.10 2.65
N ILE A 150 16.24 -22.44 1.53
CA ILE A 150 17.19 -23.01 0.55
C ILE A 150 18.51 -23.39 1.25
N CYS A 151 19.03 -22.49 2.09
CA CYS A 151 20.27 -22.73 2.80
C CYS A 151 20.15 -23.87 3.82
N SER A 152 19.09 -23.86 4.63
CA SER A 152 18.81 -24.88 5.65
C SER A 152 18.64 -26.26 5.02
N ASN A 153 17.87 -26.36 3.94
CA ASN A 153 17.65 -27.62 3.21
C ASN A 153 18.97 -28.17 2.65
N ALA A 154 19.84 -27.31 2.13
CA ALA A 154 21.15 -27.73 1.64
C ALA A 154 22.05 -28.23 2.78
N LEU A 155 22.01 -27.60 3.95
CA LEU A 155 22.78 -28.03 5.13
C LEU A 155 22.23 -29.33 5.74
N GLU A 156 20.91 -29.52 5.71
CA GLU A 156 20.24 -30.71 6.24
C GLU A 156 20.48 -31.94 5.34
N TYR A 157 20.36 -31.77 4.03
CA TYR A 157 20.52 -32.89 3.09
C TYR A 157 21.98 -33.30 2.89
N ASN A 158 22.92 -32.34 2.86
CA ASN A 158 24.33 -32.59 2.49
C ASN A 158 25.23 -32.61 3.74
N PRO A 159 25.60 -33.78 4.31
CA PRO A 159 26.43 -33.86 5.51
C PRO A 159 27.89 -33.45 5.24
N ASP A 160 28.64 -33.03 6.26
CA ASP A 160 30.05 -32.56 6.13
C ASP A 160 31.10 -33.67 5.90
N LYS A 161 30.72 -34.73 5.19
CA LYS A 161 31.55 -35.93 4.99
C LYS A 161 32.34 -35.85 3.69
N ASP A 162 31.67 -35.49 2.60
CA ASP A 162 32.28 -35.49 1.28
C ASP A 162 32.69 -34.08 0.81
N PRO A 163 33.76 -33.96 -0.02
CA PRO A 163 34.18 -32.68 -0.58
C PRO A 163 33.09 -31.99 -1.42
N GLY A 164 32.21 -32.77 -2.07
CA GLY A 164 31.06 -32.25 -2.82
C GLY A 164 30.03 -31.59 -1.91
N ASP A 165 29.64 -32.28 -0.84
CA ASP A 165 28.68 -31.79 0.15
C ASP A 165 29.19 -30.51 0.84
N ARG A 166 30.47 -30.49 1.21
CA ARG A 166 31.14 -29.29 1.75
C ARG A 166 31.00 -28.09 0.82
N LEU A 167 31.19 -28.30 -0.48
CA LEU A 167 31.09 -27.24 -1.48
C LEU A 167 29.65 -26.73 -1.61
N ILE A 168 28.66 -27.63 -1.61
CA ILE A 168 27.24 -27.27 -1.66
C ILE A 168 26.87 -26.44 -0.43
N ARG A 169 27.25 -26.90 0.77
CA ARG A 169 27.01 -26.19 2.02
C ARG A 169 27.64 -24.79 2.04
N HIS A 170 28.90 -24.67 1.62
CA HIS A 170 29.57 -23.38 1.55
C HIS A 170 28.86 -22.43 0.58
N ARG A 171 28.45 -22.93 -0.59
CA ARG A 171 27.70 -22.15 -1.58
C ARG A 171 26.33 -21.73 -1.06
N ALA A 172 25.64 -22.58 -0.30
CA ALA A 172 24.37 -22.28 0.33
C ALA A 172 24.49 -21.14 1.35
N CYS A 173 25.48 -21.20 2.25
CA CYS A 173 25.76 -20.10 3.17
C CYS A 173 26.12 -18.82 2.43
N THR A 174 26.96 -18.92 1.39
CA THR A 174 27.34 -17.75 0.57
C THR A 174 26.13 -17.13 -0.14
N LEU A 175 25.19 -17.95 -0.64
CA LEU A 175 23.95 -17.49 -1.25
C LEU A 175 23.14 -16.64 -0.27
N ARG A 176 22.90 -17.19 0.92
CA ARG A 176 22.18 -16.49 1.99
C ARG A 176 22.87 -15.19 2.34
N ASP A 177 24.16 -15.23 2.67
CA ASP A 177 24.90 -14.05 3.11
C ASP A 177 24.94 -12.97 2.02
N THR A 178 25.02 -13.36 0.74
CA THR A 178 24.93 -12.43 -0.39
C THR A 178 23.54 -11.79 -0.50
N ALA A 179 22.47 -12.57 -0.33
CA ALA A 179 21.11 -12.05 -0.35
C ALA A 179 20.88 -11.03 0.78
N TYR A 180 21.31 -11.36 2.01
CA TYR A 180 21.23 -10.45 3.16
C TYR A 180 22.04 -9.18 2.94
N ALA A 181 23.24 -9.28 2.36
CA ALA A 181 24.07 -8.11 2.06
C ALA A 181 23.37 -7.17 1.06
N ILE A 182 22.85 -7.71 -0.04
CA ILE A 182 22.13 -6.92 -1.05
C ILE A 182 20.89 -6.25 -0.44
N VAL A 183 20.08 -7.01 0.31
CA VAL A 183 18.88 -6.48 0.97
C VAL A 183 19.25 -5.37 1.95
N ARG A 184 20.28 -5.57 2.79
CA ARG A 184 20.70 -4.57 3.78
C ARG A 184 21.28 -3.29 3.15
N GLU A 185 21.97 -3.40 2.02
CA GLU A 185 22.62 -2.25 1.38
C GLU A 185 21.70 -1.47 0.45
N GLU A 186 20.73 -2.14 -0.16
CA GLU A 186 19.89 -1.55 -1.22
C GLU A 186 18.46 -1.26 -0.77
N MET A 187 17.98 -1.86 0.32
CA MET A 187 16.67 -1.51 0.87
C MET A 187 16.75 -0.35 1.85
N ASP A 188 15.81 0.57 1.70
CA ASP A 188 15.59 1.68 2.61
C ASP A 188 14.81 1.22 3.85
N GLU A 189 15.23 1.67 5.04
CA GLU A 189 14.61 1.29 6.32
C GLU A 189 13.14 1.75 6.42
N ASP A 190 12.82 2.94 5.91
CA ASP A 190 11.45 3.47 5.91
C ASP A 190 10.56 2.69 4.93
N PHE A 191 11.14 2.20 3.84
CA PHE A 191 10.44 1.37 2.87
C PHE A 191 10.12 -0.02 3.44
N GLU A 192 11.06 -0.67 4.12
CA GLU A 192 10.80 -1.96 4.78
C GLU A 192 9.77 -1.80 5.90
N GLN A 193 9.84 -0.73 6.69
CA GLN A 193 8.85 -0.41 7.71
C GLN A 193 7.44 -0.24 7.10
N SER A 194 7.35 0.47 5.96
CA SER A 194 6.09 0.61 5.22
C SER A 194 5.54 -0.74 4.78
N CYS A 195 6.38 -1.66 4.30
CA CYS A 195 5.95 -3.00 3.92
C CYS A 195 5.42 -3.82 5.11
N GLU A 196 6.10 -3.76 6.27
CA GLU A 196 5.64 -4.46 7.48
C GLU A 196 4.32 -3.88 8.02
N GLU A 197 4.14 -2.55 7.96
CA GLU A 197 2.88 -1.91 8.32
C GLU A 197 1.72 -2.34 7.41
N ILE A 198 1.96 -2.44 6.10
CA ILE A 198 0.97 -2.95 5.13
C ILE A 198 0.60 -4.40 5.48
N LYS A 199 1.58 -5.25 5.76
CA LYS A 199 1.35 -6.64 6.15
C LYS A 199 0.54 -6.76 7.43
N GLU A 200 0.87 -5.99 8.46
CA GLU A 200 0.09 -5.94 9.70
C GLU A 200 -1.33 -5.42 9.48
N SER A 201 -1.47 -4.36 8.69
CA SER A 201 -2.75 -3.75 8.35
C SER A 201 -3.67 -4.74 7.64
N ARG A 202 -3.16 -5.43 6.62
CA ARG A 202 -3.90 -6.49 5.89
C ARG A 202 -4.28 -7.65 6.81
N LYS A 203 -3.37 -8.06 7.71
CA LYS A 203 -3.66 -9.10 8.72
C LYS A 203 -4.77 -8.68 9.68
N LYS A 204 -4.77 -7.42 10.15
CA LYS A 204 -5.83 -6.86 11.03
C LYS A 204 -7.18 -6.78 10.31
N ARG A 205 -7.18 -6.47 9.00
CA ARG A 205 -8.40 -6.41 8.16
C ARG A 205 -8.89 -7.79 7.70
N GLY A 206 -8.07 -8.84 7.79
CA GLY A 206 -8.40 -10.19 7.31
C GLY A 206 -8.47 -10.29 5.78
N ILE A 207 -7.86 -9.34 5.06
CA ILE A 207 -7.92 -9.25 3.60
C ILE A 207 -6.66 -9.88 3.00
N SER A 208 -6.84 -10.88 2.14
CA SER A 208 -5.78 -11.42 1.28
C SER A 208 -5.70 -10.66 -0.04
N SER A 209 -4.54 -10.68 -0.70
CA SER A 209 -4.30 -9.94 -1.95
C SER A 209 -5.29 -10.35 -3.04
N LYS A 210 -6.15 -9.41 -3.46
CA LYS A 210 -7.06 -9.53 -4.61
C LYS A 210 -6.37 -9.36 -5.97
N TYR A 211 -5.07 -9.06 -5.96
CA TYR A 211 -4.30 -8.62 -7.12
C TYR A 211 -3.33 -9.68 -7.68
N ALA A 212 -3.36 -10.92 -7.17
CA ALA A 212 -2.60 -12.01 -7.77
C ALA A 212 -3.06 -12.21 -9.25
N PRO A 213 -2.14 -12.34 -10.23
CA PRO A 213 -2.50 -12.44 -11.64
C PRO A 213 -3.42 -13.65 -11.91
N SER A 214 -4.60 -13.42 -12.52
CA SER A 214 -5.57 -14.51 -12.77
C SER A 214 -5.08 -15.56 -13.79
N TYR A 215 -4.02 -15.25 -14.55
CA TYR A 215 -3.45 -16.11 -15.59
C TYR A 215 -2.54 -17.25 -15.07
N TYR A 216 -2.10 -17.23 -13.82
CA TYR A 216 -1.12 -18.24 -13.34
C TYR A 216 -1.66 -19.68 -13.31
N HIS A 217 -2.98 -19.87 -13.42
CA HIS A 217 -3.64 -21.18 -13.49
C HIS A 217 -3.71 -21.77 -14.91
N VAL A 218 -3.14 -21.10 -15.92
CA VAL A 218 -3.18 -21.53 -17.32
C VAL A 218 -2.04 -22.50 -17.67
N MET A 219 -1.07 -22.71 -16.78
CA MET A 219 -0.14 -23.83 -16.89
C MET A 219 -0.87 -25.14 -16.50
N PRO A 220 -0.80 -26.21 -17.30
CA PRO A 220 -1.53 -27.44 -17.00
C PRO A 220 -1.13 -27.96 -15.62
N LYS A 221 -2.11 -28.16 -14.73
CA LYS A 221 -1.92 -29.03 -13.57
C LYS A 221 -1.50 -30.39 -14.11
N GLU A 222 -0.28 -30.83 -13.84
CA GLU A 222 0.09 -32.22 -14.04
C GLU A 222 -0.71 -33.06 -13.03
N ASN A 223 -1.88 -33.50 -13.48
CA ASN A 223 -2.62 -34.55 -12.80
C ASN A 223 -2.04 -35.90 -13.23
N SER A 224 -1.60 -36.67 -12.25
CA SER A 224 -1.37 -38.10 -12.35
C SER A 224 -2.63 -38.84 -12.89
N VAL A 225 -2.49 -39.33 -14.14
CA VAL A 225 -3.02 -40.54 -14.86
C VAL A 225 -4.07 -41.44 -14.15
N PRO A 226 -4.99 -42.23 -14.83
CA PRO A 226 -5.29 -42.44 -16.28
C PRO A 226 -6.79 -42.37 -16.73
N GLY A 227 -6.99 -41.93 -17.98
CA GLY A 227 -7.84 -42.62 -18.97
C GLY A 227 -9.37 -42.46 -18.94
N CYS A 228 -9.94 -41.69 -19.89
CA CYS A 228 -11.14 -42.13 -20.62
C CYS A 228 -11.37 -41.38 -21.96
N LYS A 229 -11.55 -42.20 -22.98
CA LYS A 229 -11.95 -42.08 -24.39
C LYS A 229 -12.65 -40.78 -24.87
N LYS A 230 -12.10 -40.26 -25.99
CA LYS A 230 -12.71 -39.68 -27.21
C LYS A 230 -14.18 -39.24 -27.15
N THR A 231 -14.43 -37.99 -27.57
CA THR A 231 -15.25 -37.68 -28.76
C THR A 231 -14.94 -36.28 -29.29
N ASP A 232 -14.72 -36.20 -30.61
CA ASP A 232 -14.52 -34.99 -31.41
C ASP A 232 -15.76 -34.06 -31.39
N SER A 233 -15.54 -32.75 -31.42
CA SER A 233 -16.38 -31.82 -32.19
C SER A 233 -15.67 -30.49 -32.43
N LYS A 234 -15.56 -30.18 -33.71
CA LYS A 234 -14.89 -29.04 -34.34
C LYS A 234 -15.96 -28.03 -34.71
N CYS A 235 -15.88 -26.79 -34.24
CA CYS A 235 -16.54 -25.64 -34.87
C CYS A 235 -15.67 -24.39 -34.72
N ASN A 236 -15.06 -24.01 -35.84
CA ASN A 236 -14.58 -22.66 -36.12
C ASN A 236 -15.78 -21.74 -36.29
N GLU A 237 -15.77 -20.54 -35.70
CA GLU A 237 -16.27 -19.37 -36.39
C GLU A 237 -15.66 -18.06 -35.86
N LYS A 238 -15.34 -17.19 -36.81
CA LYS A 238 -14.60 -15.93 -36.68
C LYS A 238 -15.56 -14.75 -36.46
N MET A 239 -14.98 -13.70 -35.89
CA MET A 239 -15.28 -12.27 -36.09
C MET A 239 -16.58 -11.70 -35.50
N LYS A 240 -16.45 -10.74 -34.56
CA LYS A 240 -16.49 -9.30 -34.87
C LYS A 240 -16.28 -8.45 -33.61
N MET A 241 -15.37 -7.49 -33.72
CA MET A 241 -15.23 -6.32 -32.84
C MET A 241 -16.29 -5.27 -33.20
N PRO A 242 -16.60 -4.35 -32.27
CA PRO A 242 -16.82 -2.96 -32.64
C PRO A 242 -15.94 -1.98 -31.83
N THR A 243 -15.24 -1.11 -32.56
CA THR A 243 -14.74 0.23 -32.19
C THR A 243 -15.96 1.16 -31.97
N VAL A 244 -15.99 2.27 -31.19
CA VAL A 244 -15.15 3.48 -30.94
C VAL A 244 -15.91 4.31 -29.82
N PRO A 245 -15.61 5.59 -29.43
CA PRO A 245 -14.37 6.38 -29.24
C PRO A 245 -14.35 7.19 -27.88
N VAL A 246 -13.35 8.08 -27.71
CA VAL A 246 -13.35 9.41 -27.00
C VAL A 246 -12.37 9.63 -25.83
N ASP A 247 -11.30 10.36 -26.19
CA ASP A 247 -10.61 11.52 -25.59
C ASP A 247 -10.46 11.81 -24.07
N SER A 248 -9.17 12.04 -23.74
CA SER A 248 -8.58 13.16 -22.98
C SER A 248 -8.81 13.32 -21.47
N SER A 249 -7.73 13.19 -20.69
CA SER A 249 -7.06 14.31 -19.98
C SER A 249 -6.26 13.80 -18.78
N THR A 250 -4.94 13.99 -18.82
CA THR A 250 -4.01 13.67 -17.74
C THR A 250 -3.78 14.90 -16.86
N PRO A 251 -3.89 14.83 -15.53
CA PRO A 251 -3.21 15.74 -14.63
C PRO A 251 -1.87 15.12 -14.21
N ARG A 252 -0.83 15.92 -14.40
CA ARG A 252 0.56 15.64 -14.06
C ARG A 252 0.73 15.85 -12.55
N CYS A 253 0.99 14.79 -11.79
CA CYS A 253 1.35 14.90 -10.38
C CYS A 253 2.87 14.75 -10.23
N ASN A 254 3.54 15.87 -9.94
CA ASN A 254 4.96 15.93 -9.65
C ASN A 254 5.22 15.28 -8.27
N GLY A 255 6.05 14.24 -8.23
CA GLY A 255 6.49 13.61 -6.98
C GLY A 255 7.37 12.36 -7.14
N LYS A 256 7.31 11.66 -8.28
CA LYS A 256 8.08 10.43 -8.53
C LYS A 256 9.30 10.70 -9.42
N LEU A 257 10.43 11.12 -8.87
CA LEU A 257 11.70 11.15 -9.61
C LEU A 257 12.93 10.60 -8.86
N HIS A 258 12.92 10.49 -7.53
CA HIS A 258 14.16 10.16 -6.81
C HIS A 258 14.67 8.72 -7.03
N PHE A 259 13.80 7.71 -7.03
CA PHE A 259 14.24 6.32 -7.18
C PHE A 259 14.52 5.94 -8.65
N ILE A 260 13.68 6.41 -9.57
CA ILE A 260 13.86 6.18 -11.02
C ILE A 260 15.10 6.90 -11.55
N GLN A 261 15.45 8.10 -11.04
CA GLN A 261 16.72 8.75 -11.37
C GLN A 261 17.93 7.98 -10.85
N SER A 262 17.88 7.47 -9.62
CA SER A 262 19.00 6.69 -9.06
C SER A 262 19.25 5.41 -9.87
N PHE A 263 18.19 4.74 -10.31
CA PHE A 263 18.27 3.56 -11.17
C PHE A 263 18.81 3.90 -12.57
N LEU A 264 18.31 4.97 -13.21
CA LEU A 264 18.78 5.41 -14.52
C LEU A 264 20.24 5.90 -14.48
N GLU A 265 20.69 6.58 -13.42
CA GLU A 265 22.08 7.02 -13.28
C GLU A 265 23.04 5.83 -13.07
N LYS A 266 22.63 4.79 -12.35
CA LYS A 266 23.40 3.55 -12.20
C LYS A 266 23.50 2.77 -13.52
N VAL A 267 22.41 2.68 -14.28
CA VAL A 267 22.40 2.05 -15.61
C VAL A 267 23.24 2.84 -16.62
N LEU A 268 23.18 4.17 -16.59
CA LEU A 268 23.96 5.03 -17.47
C LEU A 268 25.47 4.96 -17.17
N ARG A 269 25.86 4.81 -15.89
CA ARG A 269 27.26 4.59 -15.50
C ARG A 269 27.82 3.25 -15.99
N LEU A 270 27.01 2.19 -16.00
CA LEU A 270 27.42 0.87 -16.51
C LEU A 270 27.57 0.80 -18.03
N LEU A 271 26.97 1.73 -18.78
CA LEU A 271 27.05 1.77 -20.25
C LEU A 271 28.17 2.69 -20.77
N ILE A 272 28.82 3.47 -19.90
CA ILE A 272 29.83 4.48 -20.27
C ILE A 272 31.26 4.10 -19.81
N THR A 273 31.43 3.03 -19.03
CA THR A 273 32.74 2.40 -18.73
C THR A 273 32.86 1.05 -19.40
#